data_AF-A0A345CUH0-F1
#
_entry.id   AF-A0A345CUH0-F1
#
_cell.length_a   1.000
_cell.length_b   1.000
_cell.length_c   1.000
_cell.angle_alpha   90.00
_cell.angle_beta   90.00
_cell.angle_gamma   90.00
#
_symmetry.space_group_name_H-M   'P 1'
#
loop_
_entity.id
_entity.type
_entity.pdbx_description
1 polymer ?
#
loop_
_entity_poly.entity_id
_entity_poly.type
_entity_poly.pdbx_seq_one_letter_code
_entity_poly.pdbx_strand_id
1 'polypeptide(L)'
;MDEYIYHITKRRVAFDYIKTQGLVPASRASGTSVARREGAFASESEKNIENKARSKLTVPIARAIKYGYTNTQIENKNYMFTSIPLDEKLMRNEAFEYLDQFARSFYDQHFPKLAGKASSMTSSQLKKSTHDLANDLFNRNPQHALSRFAKEMVRLEYALEERETSNHIYFFLLKKASICYPAYTGHHGGALNCRVLRVKRNVVNHLEQDMAEGNGLMTLESVTPQSIEIYNAEGNPFDSAASDLWVPLTQAAES
;
A
#
# COMPACT_ATOMS: atom_id res chain seq x y z
N MET A 1 17.93 -18.37 -14.12
CA MET A 1 17.53 -17.93 -12.77
C MET A 1 18.12 -16.54 -12.60
N ASP A 2 17.33 -15.52 -12.24
CA ASP A 2 17.83 -14.14 -12.15
C ASP A 2 18.91 -14.04 -11.06
N GLU A 3 20.13 -13.65 -11.46
CA GLU A 3 21.28 -13.55 -10.54
C GLU A 3 21.10 -12.44 -9.51
N TYR A 4 20.47 -11.33 -9.91
CA TYR A 4 20.28 -10.14 -9.09
C TYR A 4 18.80 -9.86 -8.83
N ILE A 5 18.55 -9.27 -7.66
CA ILE A 5 17.28 -8.66 -7.27
C ILE A 5 17.51 -7.19 -6.99
N TYR A 6 16.50 -6.36 -7.25
CA TYR A 6 16.63 -4.91 -7.34
C TYR A 6 15.79 -4.22 -6.28
N HIS A 7 16.36 -3.19 -5.65
CA HIS A 7 15.67 -2.33 -4.69
C HIS A 7 15.71 -0.89 -5.22
N ILE A 8 14.57 -0.22 -5.21
CA ILE A 8 14.43 1.15 -5.72
C ILE A 8 14.16 2.08 -4.54
N THR A 9 14.93 3.15 -4.41
CA THR A 9 14.87 4.04 -3.25
C THR A 9 15.23 5.46 -3.62
N LYS A 10 15.05 6.40 -2.70
CA LYS A 10 15.50 7.79 -2.89
C LYS A 10 17.02 7.88 -2.85
N ARG A 11 17.59 8.78 -3.65
CA ARG A 11 19.03 9.07 -3.70
C ARG A 11 19.63 9.30 -2.31
N ARG A 12 19.05 10.24 -1.54
CA ARG A 12 19.49 10.51 -0.16
C ARG A 12 19.44 9.26 0.72
N VAL A 13 18.41 8.43 0.57
CA VAL A 13 18.30 7.20 1.36
C VAL A 13 19.42 6.21 1.04
N ALA A 14 19.77 6.08 -0.24
CA ALA A 14 20.87 5.24 -0.68
C ALA A 14 22.22 5.69 -0.09
N PHE A 15 22.53 6.99 -0.11
CA PHE A 15 23.82 7.51 0.30
C PHE A 15 23.95 7.82 1.80
N ASP A 16 22.90 8.36 2.43
CA ASP A 16 22.93 8.76 3.84
C ASP A 16 22.79 7.55 4.79
N TYR A 17 22.01 6.54 4.39
CA TYR A 17 21.67 5.40 5.25
C TYR A 17 22.15 4.06 4.71
N ILE A 18 21.76 3.69 3.48
CA ILE A 18 22.01 2.33 2.98
C ILE A 18 23.50 2.08 2.74
N LYS A 19 24.24 3.11 2.33
CA LYS A 19 25.70 3.01 2.14
C LYS A 19 26.46 2.67 3.41
N THR A 20 25.97 3.12 4.57
CA THR A 20 26.65 2.92 5.86
C THR A 20 26.12 1.71 6.61
N GLN A 21 24.80 1.49 6.61
CA GLN A 21 24.13 0.47 7.43
C GLN A 21 23.69 -0.75 6.62
N GLY A 22 23.61 -0.63 5.30
CA GLY A 22 23.06 -1.63 4.42
C GLY A 22 21.55 -1.46 4.26
N LEU A 23 20.91 -2.43 3.61
CA LEU A 23 19.46 -2.49 3.59
C LEU A 23 19.02 -3.11 4.91
N VAL A 24 18.27 -2.35 5.69
CA VAL A 24 17.75 -2.77 7.00
C VAL A 24 16.26 -2.45 7.00
N PRO A 25 15.38 -3.35 7.49
CA PRO A 25 13.98 -3.01 7.71
C PRO A 25 13.82 -1.70 8.48
N ALA A 26 12.88 -0.86 8.06
CA ALA A 26 12.66 0.44 8.70
C ALA A 26 12.36 0.30 10.20
N SER A 27 11.67 -0.76 10.60
CA SER A 27 11.32 -1.03 11.99
C SER A 27 12.53 -1.36 12.86
N ARG A 28 13.52 -2.08 12.33
CA ARG A 28 14.79 -2.36 13.03
C ARG A 28 15.61 -1.08 13.20
N ALA A 29 15.52 -0.14 12.26
CA ALA A 29 16.23 1.13 12.32
C ALA A 29 15.58 2.14 13.29
N SER A 30 14.24 2.20 13.34
CA SER A 30 13.50 3.17 14.17
C SER A 30 13.07 2.63 15.53
N GLY A 31 13.09 1.30 15.73
CA GLY A 31 12.52 0.63 16.90
C GLY A 31 10.98 0.58 16.89
N THR A 32 10.34 1.03 15.81
CA THR A 32 8.87 1.10 15.67
C THR A 32 8.44 0.62 14.29
N SER A 33 7.32 -0.11 14.17
CA SER A 33 6.80 -0.58 12.87
C SER A 33 6.10 0.52 12.08
N VAL A 34 6.84 1.59 11.79
CA VAL A 34 6.42 2.76 11.03
C VAL A 34 7.28 2.84 9.77
N ALA A 35 6.66 3.06 8.61
CA ALA A 35 7.40 3.19 7.37
C ALA A 35 8.20 4.50 7.36
N ARG A 36 9.30 4.54 6.61
CA ARG A 36 10.05 5.80 6.46
C ARG A 36 9.17 6.83 5.77
N ARG A 37 9.13 8.07 6.30
CA ARG A 37 8.40 9.20 5.70
C ARG A 37 8.81 9.44 4.25
N GLU A 38 10.06 9.15 3.94
CA GLU A 38 10.63 9.32 2.62
C GLU A 38 10.29 8.18 1.65
N GLY A 39 9.66 7.09 2.12
CA GLY A 39 9.29 5.94 1.31
C GLY A 39 8.09 6.18 0.38
N ALA A 40 7.94 5.30 -0.61
CA ALA A 40 6.83 5.33 -1.55
C ALA A 40 5.48 5.17 -0.83
N PHE A 41 5.41 4.26 0.16
CA PHE A 41 4.22 4.01 0.97
C PHE A 41 3.69 5.27 1.67
N ALA A 42 4.55 6.00 2.41
CA ALA A 42 4.17 7.21 3.11
C ALA A 42 3.63 8.27 2.13
N SER A 43 4.34 8.47 1.00
CA SER A 43 3.94 9.42 -0.04
C SER A 43 2.61 9.08 -0.72
N GLU A 44 2.26 7.80 -0.81
CA GLU A 44 1.02 7.33 -1.40
C GLU A 44 -0.15 7.39 -0.41
N SER A 45 0.06 6.94 0.82
CA SER A 45 -0.97 6.90 1.86
C SER A 45 -1.59 8.28 2.12
N GLU A 46 -0.76 9.32 2.24
CA GLU A 46 -1.22 10.70 2.46
C GLU A 46 -2.09 11.23 1.30
N LYS A 47 -1.77 10.86 0.05
CA LYS A 47 -2.48 11.35 -1.14
C LYS A 47 -3.77 10.58 -1.42
N ASN A 48 -3.82 9.30 -1.05
CA ASN A 48 -4.87 8.38 -1.48
C ASN A 48 -5.88 8.02 -0.39
N ILE A 49 -5.67 8.40 0.87
CA ILE A 49 -6.55 8.01 1.98
C ILE A 49 -8.01 8.41 1.75
N GLU A 50 -8.27 9.62 1.25
CA GLU A 50 -9.64 10.09 1.01
C GLU A 50 -10.29 9.35 -0.18
N ASN A 51 -9.53 9.13 -1.25
CA ASN A 51 -10.00 8.42 -2.43
C ASN A 51 -10.31 6.95 -2.10
N LYS A 52 -9.43 6.28 -1.34
CA LYS A 52 -9.69 4.93 -0.83
C LYS A 52 -10.90 4.91 0.10
N ALA A 53 -11.08 5.91 0.98
CA ALA A 53 -12.23 5.98 1.87
C ALA A 53 -13.56 6.16 1.10
N ARG A 54 -13.59 7.02 0.07
CA ARG A 54 -14.75 7.14 -0.84
C ARG A 54 -15.06 5.83 -1.54
N SER A 55 -14.03 5.16 -2.05
CA SER A 55 -14.19 3.84 -2.67
C SER A 55 -14.74 2.82 -1.67
N LYS A 56 -14.24 2.81 -0.43
CA LYS A 56 -14.72 1.91 0.63
C LYS A 56 -16.19 2.15 0.99
N LEU A 57 -16.61 3.41 0.99
CA LEU A 57 -17.99 3.82 1.24
C LEU A 57 -18.98 3.30 0.17
N THR A 58 -18.51 2.97 -1.03
CA THR A 58 -19.38 2.37 -2.07
C THR A 58 -19.92 1.00 -1.66
N VAL A 59 -19.20 0.23 -0.85
CA VAL A 59 -19.59 -1.13 -0.46
C VAL A 59 -20.89 -1.15 0.37
N PRO A 60 -21.00 -0.43 1.51
CA PRO A 60 -22.25 -0.37 2.27
C PRO A 60 -23.40 0.23 1.47
N ILE A 61 -23.14 1.26 0.66
CA ILE A 61 -24.17 1.92 -0.14
C ILE A 61 -24.74 0.98 -1.21
N ALA A 62 -23.87 0.28 -1.95
CA ALA A 62 -24.31 -0.68 -2.97
C ALA A 62 -25.15 -1.79 -2.34
N ARG A 63 -24.75 -2.27 -1.15
CA ARG A 63 -25.51 -3.26 -0.40
C ARG A 63 -26.89 -2.73 0.00
N ALA A 64 -26.95 -1.53 0.57
CA ALA A 64 -28.19 -0.91 0.99
C ALA A 64 -29.16 -0.70 -0.19
N ILE A 65 -28.69 -0.13 -1.29
CA ILE A 65 -29.50 0.07 -2.50
C ILE A 65 -30.01 -1.29 -3.01
N LYS A 66 -29.14 -2.31 -3.09
CA LYS A 66 -29.53 -3.67 -3.52
C LYS A 66 -30.64 -4.26 -2.64
N TYR A 67 -30.64 -3.94 -1.35
CA TYR A 67 -31.64 -4.37 -0.38
C TYR A 67 -32.87 -3.47 -0.29
N GLY A 68 -33.01 -2.50 -1.20
CA GLY A 68 -34.22 -1.69 -1.34
C GLY A 68 -34.26 -0.46 -0.46
N TYR A 69 -33.13 -0.06 0.14
CA TYR A 69 -33.03 1.21 0.86
C TYR A 69 -32.92 2.39 -0.11
N THR A 70 -33.62 3.48 0.18
CA THR A 70 -33.47 4.75 -0.55
C THR A 70 -32.28 5.55 -0.03
N ASN A 71 -31.78 6.52 -0.80
CA ASN A 71 -30.67 7.38 -0.38
C ASN A 71 -30.99 8.09 0.95
N THR A 72 -32.20 8.64 1.09
CA THR A 72 -32.65 9.28 2.34
C THR A 72 -32.67 8.32 3.52
N GLN A 73 -33.06 7.05 3.32
CA GLN A 73 -33.00 6.04 4.37
C GLN A 73 -31.58 5.68 4.76
N ILE A 74 -30.65 5.65 3.79
CA ILE A 74 -29.22 5.41 4.04
C ILE A 74 -28.64 6.58 4.85
N GLU A 75 -28.93 7.83 4.48
CA GLU A 75 -28.38 9.00 5.16
C GLU A 75 -28.93 9.22 6.58
N ASN A 76 -30.22 8.96 6.78
CA ASN A 76 -30.86 9.25 8.07
C ASN A 76 -30.84 8.05 9.04
N LYS A 77 -30.26 6.92 8.64
CA LYS A 77 -30.15 5.76 9.52
C LYS A 77 -29.14 6.05 10.64
N ASN A 78 -29.49 5.64 11.86
CA ASN A 78 -28.53 5.67 12.97
C ASN A 78 -27.56 4.49 12.85
N TYR A 79 -26.27 4.80 12.75
CA TYR A 79 -25.20 3.82 12.73
C TYR A 79 -24.43 3.94 14.05
N MET A 80 -24.52 2.89 14.87
CA MET A 80 -23.72 2.82 16.09
C MET A 80 -22.31 2.39 15.70
N PHE A 81 -21.45 3.38 15.43
CA PHE A 81 -20.04 3.14 15.18
C PHE A 81 -19.30 2.95 16.51
N THR A 82 -18.82 1.73 16.74
CA THR A 82 -17.81 1.44 17.76
C THR A 82 -16.43 1.42 17.10
N SER A 83 -15.38 1.75 17.85
CA SER A 83 -13.99 1.55 17.40
C SER A 83 -13.79 0.10 16.96
N ILE A 84 -13.10 -0.11 15.85
CA ILE A 84 -12.79 -1.45 15.34
C ILE A 84 -11.65 -2.02 16.20
N PRO A 85 -11.88 -3.07 17.00
CA PRO A 85 -10.84 -3.61 17.86
C PRO A 85 -9.97 -4.55 17.04
N LEU A 86 -8.92 -4.00 16.43
CA LEU A 86 -7.93 -4.78 15.69
C LEU A 86 -6.78 -5.15 16.63
N ASP A 87 -6.51 -6.43 16.80
CA ASP A 87 -5.34 -6.89 17.55
C ASP A 87 -4.07 -6.67 16.71
N GLU A 88 -3.17 -5.84 17.22
CA GLU A 88 -1.89 -5.49 16.60
C GLU A 88 -0.94 -6.69 16.45
N LYS A 89 -1.22 -7.82 17.13
CA LYS A 89 -0.45 -9.05 17.02
C LYS A 89 -0.88 -9.96 15.87
N LEU A 90 -2.03 -9.71 15.25
CA LEU A 90 -2.49 -10.53 14.13
C LEU A 90 -1.53 -10.46 12.95
N MET A 91 -1.29 -11.60 12.30
CA MET A 91 -0.56 -11.64 11.04
C MET A 91 -1.34 -10.86 9.98
N ARG A 92 -0.64 -10.29 8.98
CA ARG A 92 -1.24 -9.43 7.96
C ARG A 92 -2.54 -9.99 7.38
N ASN A 93 -2.51 -11.24 6.88
CA ASN A 93 -3.65 -11.84 6.21
C ASN A 93 -4.83 -12.04 7.16
N GLU A 94 -4.57 -12.52 8.39
CA GLU A 94 -5.58 -12.68 9.44
C GLU A 94 -6.21 -11.34 9.82
N ALA A 95 -5.40 -10.28 9.88
CA ALA A 95 -5.86 -8.93 10.17
C ALA A 95 -6.75 -8.38 9.04
N PHE A 96 -6.40 -8.59 7.78
CA PHE A 96 -7.25 -8.23 6.63
C PHE A 96 -8.56 -9.03 6.60
N GLU A 97 -8.49 -10.33 6.85
CA GLU A 97 -9.68 -11.19 6.94
C GLU A 97 -10.60 -10.73 8.07
N TYR A 98 -10.04 -10.39 9.24
CA TYR A 98 -10.78 -9.83 10.35
C TYR A 98 -11.47 -8.51 9.97
N LEU A 99 -10.75 -7.58 9.34
CA LEU A 99 -11.33 -6.30 8.89
C LEU A 99 -12.47 -6.53 7.88
N ASP A 100 -12.32 -7.44 6.92
CA ASP A 100 -13.37 -7.77 5.97
C ASP A 100 -14.60 -8.39 6.65
N GLN A 101 -14.40 -9.32 7.59
CA GLN A 101 -15.49 -9.93 8.37
C GLN A 101 -16.20 -8.90 9.26
N PHE A 102 -15.46 -8.00 9.90
CA PHE A 102 -16.00 -6.92 10.72
C PHE A 102 -16.87 -6.00 9.87
N ALA A 103 -16.36 -5.58 8.70
CA ALA A 103 -17.09 -4.74 7.76
C ALA A 103 -18.37 -5.42 7.26
N ARG A 104 -18.30 -6.69 6.87
CA ARG A 104 -19.47 -7.47 6.48
C ARG A 104 -20.50 -7.53 7.59
N SER A 105 -20.10 -7.86 8.82
CA SER A 105 -21.00 -7.93 9.98
C SER A 105 -21.67 -6.59 10.26
N PHE A 106 -20.92 -5.49 10.22
CA PHE A 106 -21.45 -4.13 10.34
C PHE A 106 -22.48 -3.84 9.23
N TYR A 107 -22.20 -4.20 7.98
CA TYR A 107 -23.14 -4.01 6.87
C TYR A 107 -24.39 -4.88 7.00
N ASP A 108 -24.27 -6.12 7.46
CA ASP A 108 -25.37 -7.06 7.67
C ASP A 108 -26.32 -6.55 8.75
N GLN A 109 -25.76 -6.04 9.85
CA GLN A 109 -26.51 -5.46 10.95
C GLN A 109 -27.25 -4.19 10.53
N HIS A 110 -26.60 -3.30 9.79
CA HIS A 110 -27.18 -2.00 9.42
C HIS A 110 -28.00 -2.03 8.13
N PHE A 111 -27.81 -3.02 7.26
CA PHE A 111 -28.60 -3.19 6.05
C PHE A 111 -29.05 -4.65 5.92
N PRO A 112 -30.02 -5.09 6.74
CA PRO A 112 -30.71 -6.35 6.49
C PRO A 112 -31.55 -6.25 5.21
N LYS A 113 -31.73 -7.36 4.50
CA LYS A 113 -32.53 -7.41 3.29
C LYS A 113 -34.00 -7.06 3.60
N LEU A 114 -34.57 -6.07 2.92
CA LEU A 114 -35.98 -5.72 3.08
C LEU A 114 -36.85 -6.74 2.33
N ALA A 115 -37.83 -7.33 3.02
CA ALA A 115 -38.74 -8.31 2.42
C ALA A 115 -39.52 -7.68 1.25
N GLY A 116 -39.58 -8.39 0.12
CA GLY A 116 -40.31 -7.95 -1.08
C GLY A 116 -39.74 -6.72 -1.79
N LYS A 117 -38.59 -6.18 -1.36
CA LYS A 117 -37.93 -5.03 -1.98
C LYS A 117 -36.54 -5.43 -2.46
N ALA A 118 -36.41 -5.60 -3.77
CA ALA A 118 -35.13 -5.68 -4.45
C ALA A 118 -35.00 -4.49 -5.40
N SER A 119 -33.80 -3.93 -5.51
CA SER A 119 -33.56 -2.90 -6.53
C SER A 119 -33.75 -3.49 -7.93
N SER A 120 -34.53 -2.80 -8.77
CA SER A 120 -34.68 -3.12 -10.19
C SER A 120 -33.57 -2.52 -11.06
N MET A 121 -32.56 -1.89 -10.44
CA MET A 121 -31.46 -1.26 -11.16
C MET A 121 -30.58 -2.30 -11.86
N THR A 122 -30.15 -1.96 -13.07
CA THR A 122 -29.06 -2.68 -13.74
C THR A 122 -27.74 -2.48 -13.00
N SER A 123 -26.76 -3.36 -13.23
CA SER A 123 -25.42 -3.26 -12.62
C SER A 123 -24.74 -1.92 -12.87
N SER A 124 -24.92 -1.33 -14.07
CA SER A 124 -24.36 -0.02 -14.42
C SER A 124 -25.02 1.11 -13.64
N GLN A 125 -26.35 1.09 -13.54
CA GLN A 125 -27.11 2.06 -12.74
C GLN A 125 -26.76 1.98 -11.25
N LEU A 126 -26.65 0.76 -10.71
CA LEU A 126 -26.24 0.53 -9.33
C LEU A 126 -24.85 1.11 -9.06
N LYS A 127 -23.88 0.81 -9.93
CA LYS A 127 -22.50 1.32 -9.81
C LYS A 127 -22.47 2.85 -9.82
N LYS A 128 -23.17 3.47 -10.78
CA LYS A 128 -23.26 4.94 -10.87
C LYS A 128 -23.92 5.55 -9.63
N SER A 129 -25.12 5.08 -9.27
CA SER A 129 -25.87 5.59 -8.11
C SER A 129 -25.09 5.44 -6.81
N THR A 130 -24.38 4.33 -6.65
CA THR A 130 -23.53 4.07 -5.48
C THR A 130 -22.38 5.07 -5.42
N HIS A 131 -21.68 5.26 -6.55
CA HIS A 131 -20.54 6.16 -6.61
C HIS A 131 -20.95 7.62 -6.40
N ASP A 132 -22.07 8.04 -7.00
CA ASP A 132 -22.59 9.40 -6.85
C ASP A 132 -22.99 9.68 -5.39
N LEU A 133 -23.70 8.74 -4.74
CA LEU A 133 -24.09 8.90 -3.32
C LEU A 133 -22.88 8.85 -2.38
N ALA A 134 -21.90 7.96 -2.63
CA ALA A 134 -20.68 7.90 -1.82
C ALA A 134 -19.92 9.23 -1.88
N ASN A 135 -19.80 9.81 -3.07
CA ASN A 135 -19.12 11.10 -3.24
C ASN A 135 -19.89 12.26 -2.62
N ASP A 136 -21.21 12.34 -2.82
CA ASP A 136 -22.05 13.38 -2.20
C ASP A 136 -21.95 13.31 -0.67
N LEU A 137 -22.18 12.12 -0.09
CA LEU A 137 -22.19 11.92 1.35
C LEU A 137 -20.83 12.25 1.97
N PHE A 138 -19.73 11.85 1.33
CA PHE A 138 -18.39 12.13 1.83
C PHE A 138 -18.03 13.62 1.73
N ASN A 139 -18.47 14.32 0.68
CA ASN A 139 -18.24 15.76 0.50
C ASN A 139 -19.08 16.62 1.44
N ARG A 140 -20.39 16.36 1.49
CA ARG A 140 -21.36 17.16 2.22
C ARG A 140 -21.36 16.86 3.72
N ASN A 141 -21.13 15.60 4.10
CA ASN A 141 -21.09 15.18 5.49
C ASN A 141 -19.94 14.17 5.77
N PRO A 142 -18.69 14.65 5.81
CA PRO A 142 -17.52 13.80 6.08
C PRO A 142 -17.52 13.16 7.47
N GLN A 143 -18.39 13.64 8.38
CA GLN A 143 -18.57 13.12 9.75
C GLN A 143 -19.75 12.15 9.86
N HIS A 144 -20.47 11.90 8.76
CA HIS A 144 -21.49 10.87 8.72
C HIS A 144 -20.88 9.53 9.14
N ALA A 145 -21.63 8.73 9.90
CA ALA A 145 -21.08 7.53 10.52
C ALA A 145 -20.53 6.51 9.50
N LEU A 146 -21.18 6.35 8.33
CA LEU A 146 -20.61 5.54 7.24
C LEU A 146 -19.29 6.10 6.68
N SER A 147 -19.16 7.42 6.57
CA SER A 147 -17.94 8.08 6.11
C SER A 147 -16.81 7.89 7.13
N ARG A 148 -17.12 8.00 8.43
CA ARG A 148 -16.19 7.73 9.53
C ARG A 148 -15.76 6.26 9.56
N PHE A 149 -16.70 5.33 9.40
CA PHE A 149 -16.41 3.90 9.31
C PHE A 149 -15.48 3.59 8.13
N ALA A 150 -15.78 4.15 6.94
CA ALA A 150 -14.95 3.98 5.76
C ALA A 150 -13.53 4.54 5.95
N LYS A 151 -13.39 5.72 6.57
CA LYS A 151 -12.09 6.30 6.92
C LYS A 151 -11.31 5.43 7.90
N GLU A 152 -11.97 4.92 8.94
CA GLU A 152 -11.31 4.08 9.93
C GLU A 152 -10.85 2.75 9.35
N MET A 153 -11.69 2.10 8.52
CA MET A 153 -11.30 0.89 7.78
C MET A 153 -10.04 1.13 6.94
N VAL A 154 -10.03 2.21 6.16
CA VAL A 154 -8.88 2.55 5.31
C VAL A 154 -7.65 2.91 6.14
N ARG A 155 -7.82 3.61 7.27
CA ARG A 155 -6.72 3.91 8.20
C ARG A 155 -6.09 2.63 8.75
N LEU A 156 -6.90 1.65 9.15
CA LEU A 156 -6.43 0.36 9.66
C LEU A 156 -5.77 -0.49 8.58
N GLU A 157 -6.32 -0.50 7.36
CA GLU A 157 -5.71 -1.17 6.21
C GLU A 157 -4.32 -0.59 5.90
N TYR A 158 -4.20 0.74 5.89
CA TYR A 158 -2.89 1.39 5.75
C TYR A 158 -1.97 1.08 6.92
N ALA A 159 -2.44 1.07 8.17
CA ALA A 159 -1.61 0.72 9.32
C ALA A 159 -1.06 -0.73 9.22
N LEU A 160 -1.87 -1.67 8.72
CA LEU A 160 -1.42 -3.03 8.44
C LEU A 160 -0.39 -3.06 7.32
N GLU A 161 -0.64 -2.39 6.19
CA GLU A 161 0.33 -2.30 5.09
C GLU A 161 1.64 -1.63 5.53
N GLU A 162 1.57 -0.60 6.37
CA GLU A 162 2.72 0.12 6.91
C GLU A 162 3.58 -0.78 7.80
N ARG A 163 2.95 -1.54 8.69
CA ARG A 163 3.63 -2.48 9.57
C ARG A 163 4.41 -3.53 8.76
N GLU A 164 3.80 -4.06 7.71
CA GLU A 164 4.46 -5.04 6.84
C GLU A 164 5.58 -4.39 6.03
N THR A 165 5.31 -3.21 5.46
CA THR A 165 6.28 -2.45 4.68
C THR A 165 7.51 -2.05 5.51
N SER A 166 7.31 -1.73 6.79
CA SER A 166 8.39 -1.32 7.69
C SER A 166 9.21 -2.49 8.22
N ASN A 167 8.61 -3.67 8.36
CA ASN A 167 9.30 -4.87 8.85
C ASN A 167 10.10 -5.60 7.77
N HIS A 168 9.82 -5.35 6.49
CA HIS A 168 10.49 -6.03 5.39
C HIS A 168 11.31 -5.08 4.51
N ILE A 169 12.32 -5.66 3.84
CA ILE A 169 12.98 -5.04 2.68
C ILE A 169 12.37 -5.65 1.43
N TYR A 170 11.92 -4.80 0.50
CA TYR A 170 11.31 -5.22 -0.75
C TYR A 170 12.33 -5.17 -1.90
N PHE A 171 12.31 -6.22 -2.69
CA PHE A 171 13.11 -6.40 -3.89
C PHE A 171 12.22 -6.79 -5.07
N PHE A 172 12.74 -6.60 -6.28
CA PHE A 172 12.05 -6.96 -7.51
C PHE A 172 12.98 -7.77 -8.41
N LEU A 173 12.43 -8.70 -9.19
CA LEU A 173 13.15 -9.29 -10.32
C LEU A 173 13.34 -8.23 -11.43
N LEU A 174 14.35 -8.39 -12.28
CA LEU A 174 14.72 -7.41 -13.31
C LEU A 174 13.50 -6.88 -14.10
N LYS A 175 12.70 -7.80 -14.65
CA LYS A 175 11.50 -7.46 -15.44
C LYS A 175 10.48 -6.66 -14.62
N LYS A 176 10.29 -7.01 -13.35
CA LYS A 176 9.34 -6.32 -12.45
C LYS A 176 9.88 -4.97 -12.00
N ALA A 177 11.17 -4.89 -11.68
CA ALA A 177 11.85 -3.65 -11.34
C ALA A 177 11.73 -2.60 -12.45
N SER A 178 11.94 -3.02 -13.71
CA SER A 178 11.75 -2.18 -14.89
C SER A 178 10.33 -1.64 -15.03
N ILE A 179 9.31 -2.46 -14.77
CA ILE A 179 7.89 -2.05 -14.79
C ILE A 179 7.58 -1.06 -13.65
N CYS A 180 8.14 -1.28 -12.46
CA CYS A 180 7.89 -0.45 -11.28
C CYS A 180 8.68 0.87 -11.28
N TYR A 181 9.82 0.94 -11.99
CA TYR A 181 10.72 2.09 -11.98
C TYR A 181 10.06 3.44 -12.31
N PRO A 182 9.20 3.57 -13.34
CA PRO A 182 8.52 4.84 -13.62
C PRO A 182 7.61 5.31 -12.48
N ALA A 183 6.94 4.39 -11.79
CA ALA A 183 6.10 4.74 -10.64
C ALA A 183 6.96 5.25 -9.48
N TYR A 184 8.02 4.52 -9.11
CA TYR A 184 8.93 4.90 -8.02
C TYR A 184 9.64 6.23 -8.29
N THR A 185 10.14 6.44 -9.51
CA THR A 185 10.74 7.73 -9.90
C THR A 185 9.72 8.86 -9.82
N GLY A 186 8.47 8.65 -10.24
CA GLY A 186 7.37 9.59 -10.05
C GLY A 186 7.14 9.96 -8.59
N HIS A 187 7.13 8.97 -7.69
CA HIS A 187 6.98 9.21 -6.24
C HIS A 187 8.17 9.92 -5.61
N HIS A 188 9.37 9.78 -6.19
CA HIS A 188 10.60 10.37 -5.65
C HIS A 188 10.97 11.72 -6.25
N GLY A 189 10.14 12.27 -7.15
CA GLY A 189 10.39 13.56 -7.78
C GLY A 189 11.37 13.48 -8.96
N GLY A 190 11.34 12.39 -9.72
CA GLY A 190 12.11 12.17 -10.94
C GLY A 190 13.29 11.21 -10.77
N ALA A 191 13.87 10.79 -11.91
CA ALA A 191 14.97 9.83 -11.96
C ALA A 191 16.23 10.31 -11.22
N LEU A 192 16.52 11.62 -11.24
CA LEU A 192 17.67 12.22 -10.53
C LEU A 192 17.62 11.98 -9.01
N ASN A 193 16.42 11.94 -8.44
CA ASN A 193 16.17 11.75 -7.01
C ASN A 193 15.97 10.27 -6.62
N CYS A 194 16.08 9.35 -7.59
CA CYS A 194 15.89 7.93 -7.42
C CYS A 194 17.22 7.19 -7.63
N ARG A 195 17.46 6.13 -6.88
CA ARG A 195 18.59 5.23 -7.09
C ARG A 195 18.09 3.79 -7.08
N VAL A 196 18.69 3.00 -7.97
CA VAL A 196 18.44 1.56 -8.03
C VAL A 196 19.66 0.85 -7.48
N LEU A 197 19.38 0.01 -6.50
CA LEU A 197 20.32 -0.90 -5.90
C LEU A 197 20.07 -2.31 -6.44
N ARG A 198 21.11 -3.12 -6.52
CA ARG A 198 20.97 -4.56 -6.80
C ARG A 198 21.81 -5.37 -5.84
N VAL A 199 21.34 -6.57 -5.54
CA VAL A 199 22.00 -7.53 -4.65
C VAL A 199 21.92 -8.89 -5.32
N LYS A 200 22.98 -9.70 -5.22
CA LYS A 200 22.92 -11.09 -5.69
C LYS A 200 21.88 -11.87 -4.89
N ARG A 201 21.01 -12.59 -5.57
CA ARG A 201 19.87 -13.30 -4.96
C ARG A 201 20.31 -14.26 -3.85
N ASN A 202 21.43 -14.95 -4.04
CA ASN A 202 21.95 -15.93 -3.08
C ASN A 202 22.54 -15.31 -1.79
N VAL A 203 22.73 -13.99 -1.74
CA VAL A 203 23.20 -13.29 -0.54
C VAL A 203 22.02 -12.93 0.39
N VAL A 204 20.80 -12.91 -0.12
CA VAL A 204 19.61 -12.52 0.64
C VAL A 204 18.94 -13.77 1.22
N ASN A 205 19.00 -13.89 2.55
CA ASN A 205 18.38 -14.99 3.29
C ASN A 205 16.88 -14.78 3.42
N HIS A 206 16.14 -15.89 3.56
CA HIS A 206 14.70 -15.92 3.81
C HIS A 206 13.89 -14.98 2.90
N LEU A 207 14.20 -15.02 1.60
CA LEU A 207 13.51 -14.23 0.60
C LEU A 207 12.18 -14.90 0.22
N GLU A 208 11.08 -14.23 0.51
CA GLU A 208 9.72 -14.72 0.31
C GLU A 208 9.01 -13.92 -0.78
N GLN A 209 7.98 -14.52 -1.38
CA GLN A 209 7.13 -13.83 -2.36
C GLN A 209 6.14 -12.93 -1.62
N ASP A 210 6.09 -11.64 -1.98
CA ASP A 210 5.03 -10.77 -1.48
C ASP A 210 3.71 -11.15 -2.14
N MET A 211 2.77 -11.61 -1.31
CA MET A 211 1.43 -12.03 -1.70
C MET A 211 0.49 -10.84 -1.95
N ALA A 212 0.85 -9.62 -1.51
CA ALA A 212 0.07 -8.40 -1.75
C ALA A 212 0.04 -8.01 -3.22
N GLU A 213 1.23 -7.91 -3.82
CA GLU A 213 1.40 -7.32 -5.14
C GLU A 213 1.80 -8.37 -6.20
N GLY A 214 2.18 -9.59 -5.80
CA GLY A 214 2.58 -10.68 -6.69
C GLY A 214 3.82 -10.37 -7.55
N ASN A 215 4.46 -9.23 -7.32
CA ASN A 215 5.53 -8.67 -8.13
C ASN A 215 6.83 -8.46 -7.34
N GLY A 216 6.73 -8.37 -6.01
CA GLY A 216 7.85 -8.14 -5.11
C GLY A 216 8.32 -9.40 -4.38
N LEU A 217 9.59 -9.41 -4.00
CA LEU A 217 10.19 -10.35 -3.07
C LEU A 217 10.49 -9.59 -1.78
N MET A 218 10.30 -10.20 -0.63
CA MET A 218 10.48 -9.53 0.65
C MET A 218 11.30 -10.37 1.62
N THR A 219 12.04 -9.73 2.51
CA THR A 219 12.79 -10.39 3.58
C THR A 219 12.76 -9.54 4.84
N LEU A 220 12.78 -10.20 6.00
CA LEU A 220 12.99 -9.58 7.30
C LEU A 220 14.48 -9.33 7.58
N GLU A 221 15.38 -9.95 6.80
CA GLU A 221 16.81 -9.93 7.07
C GLU A 221 17.53 -8.76 6.42
N SER A 222 18.48 -8.19 7.16
CA SER A 222 19.31 -7.10 6.66
C SER A 222 20.30 -7.59 5.61
N VAL A 223 20.63 -6.72 4.65
CA VAL A 223 21.69 -6.95 3.67
C VAL A 223 22.83 -5.98 3.93
N THR A 224 24.04 -6.52 4.12
CA THR A 224 25.23 -5.72 4.41
C THR A 224 25.63 -4.81 3.24
N PRO A 225 26.14 -3.59 3.48
CA PRO A 225 26.55 -2.66 2.42
C PRO A 225 27.48 -3.27 1.37
N GLN A 226 28.39 -4.16 1.77
CA GLN A 226 29.40 -4.77 0.92
C GLN A 226 28.80 -5.69 -0.15
N SER A 227 27.55 -6.12 0.03
CA SER A 227 26.81 -6.99 -0.90
C SER A 227 25.92 -6.22 -1.86
N ILE A 228 25.88 -4.89 -1.73
CA ILE A 228 24.97 -4.03 -2.48
C ILE A 228 25.76 -3.30 -3.56
N GLU A 229 25.25 -3.36 -4.78
CA GLU A 229 25.69 -2.53 -5.89
C GLU A 229 24.65 -1.45 -6.16
N ILE A 230 25.11 -0.29 -6.61
CA ILE A 230 24.27 0.86 -6.98
C ILE A 230 24.53 1.22 -8.42
N TYR A 231 23.47 1.55 -9.14
CA TYR A 231 23.59 2.18 -10.44
C TYR A 231 23.99 3.63 -10.24
N ASN A 232 25.26 3.94 -10.56
CA ASN A 232 25.88 5.23 -10.28
C ASN A 232 25.99 6.10 -11.54
N ALA A 233 24.83 6.33 -12.18
CA ALA A 233 24.71 7.20 -13.33
C ALA A 233 23.29 7.78 -13.41
N GLU A 234 23.11 8.79 -14.25
CA GLU A 234 21.78 9.27 -14.63
C GLU A 234 21.07 8.29 -15.58
N GLY A 235 19.74 8.31 -15.58
CA GLY A 235 18.92 7.53 -16.51
C GLY A 235 18.29 6.27 -15.91
N ASN A 236 17.81 5.40 -16.79
CA ASN A 236 17.13 4.16 -16.42
C ASN A 236 18.12 2.98 -16.44
N PRO A 237 18.40 2.33 -15.29
CA PRO A 237 19.35 1.22 -15.21
C PRO A 237 18.90 -0.05 -15.93
N PHE A 238 17.66 -0.08 -16.40
CA PHE A 238 17.06 -1.23 -17.07
C PHE A 238 17.14 -1.15 -18.59
N ASP A 239 17.74 -0.09 -19.15
CA ASP A 239 18.03 0.04 -20.57
C ASP A 239 19.38 -0.64 -20.91
N SER A 240 19.47 -1.27 -22.09
CA SER A 240 20.36 -2.39 -22.44
C SER A 240 21.89 -2.16 -22.47
N ALA A 241 22.41 -1.04 -21.94
CA ALA A 241 23.84 -0.67 -21.99
C ALA A 241 24.48 -0.43 -20.60
N ALA A 242 23.84 -0.89 -19.53
CA ALA A 242 24.09 -0.41 -18.17
C ALA A 242 25.13 -1.20 -17.33
N SER A 243 25.86 -2.20 -17.86
CA SER A 243 26.68 -3.10 -17.01
C SER A 243 27.79 -2.37 -16.25
N ASP A 244 28.46 -1.42 -16.89
CA ASP A 244 29.69 -0.79 -16.37
C ASP A 244 29.39 0.34 -15.40
N LEU A 245 28.11 0.69 -15.24
CA LEU A 245 27.61 1.76 -14.39
C LEU A 245 27.19 1.26 -13.00
N TRP A 246 27.26 -0.05 -12.77
CA TRP A 246 27.05 -0.66 -11.46
C TRP A 246 28.36 -0.71 -10.71
N VAL A 247 28.38 -0.06 -9.54
CA VAL A 247 29.55 -0.04 -8.67
C VAL A 247 29.16 -0.53 -7.28
N PRO A 248 30.11 -1.08 -6.49
CA PRO A 248 29.87 -1.36 -5.08
C PRO A 248 29.38 -0.11 -4.37
N LEU A 249 28.28 -0.21 -3.62
CA LEU A 249 27.68 0.94 -2.92
C LEU A 249 28.68 1.61 -1.96
N THR A 250 29.55 0.83 -1.35
CA THR A 250 30.59 1.32 -0.45
C THR A 250 31.64 2.20 -1.15
N GLN A 251 31.79 2.07 -2.48
CA GLN A 251 32.74 2.83 -3.30
C GLN A 251 32.06 3.96 -4.09
N ALA A 252 30.73 3.94 -4.23
CA ALA A 252 29.99 4.93 -5.00
C ALA A 252 30.12 6.34 -4.40
N ALA A 253 30.51 7.31 -5.21
CA ALA A 253 30.41 8.72 -4.85
C ALA A 253 29.00 9.23 -5.17
N GLU A 254 28.48 10.16 -4.36
CA GLU A 254 27.19 10.79 -4.66
C GLU A 254 27.37 11.75 -5.85
N SER A 255 26.93 11.32 -7.04
CA SER A 255 26.83 12.13 -8.26
C SER A 255 25.43 12.69 -8.45
#